data_AF-A0A433PAH9-F1
#
_entry.id   AF-A0A433PAH9-F1
#
_cell.length_a   1.000
_cell.length_b   1.000
_cell.length_c   1.000
_cell.angle_alpha   90.00
_cell.angle_beta   90.00
_cell.angle_gamma   90.00
#
_symmetry.space_group_name_H-M   'P 1'
#
loop_
_entity.id
_entity.type
_entity.pdbx_description
1 polymer ?
#
loop_
_entity_poly.entity_id
_entity_poly.type
_entity_poly.pdbx_seq_one_letter_code
_entity_poly.pdbx_strand_id
1 'polypeptide(L)'
;LLSRFPKLHITLDISHWFVVAERLLTPKAYPALFKLVLPRVRHIHARMGTSQHAQITFVAEADGVFSATALSEEEQQAQQTFEQIWEAWWAARWSLETNFNRSVITMTPEYGPFPYQISCGDVKSDQKNLLAMTNWQAKRLQTLYTKWIDRKSNSLL
;
A
#
# COMPACT_ATOMS: atom_id res chain seq x y z
N LEU A 1 -1.72 11.77 19.17
CA LEU A 1 -2.88 10.90 19.47
C LEU A 1 -2.47 9.53 20.02
N LEU A 2 -1.74 8.70 19.28
CA LEU A 2 -1.42 7.32 19.69
C LEU A 2 -0.61 7.21 21.00
N SER A 3 0.24 8.19 21.33
CA SER A 3 0.93 8.24 22.62
C SER A 3 -0.02 8.49 23.79
N ARG A 4 -1.13 9.22 23.56
CA ARG A 4 -2.15 9.53 24.56
C ARG A 4 -3.14 8.38 24.75
N PHE A 5 -3.34 7.56 23.72
CA PHE A 5 -4.25 6.41 23.76
C PHE A 5 -3.49 5.13 23.35
N PRO A 6 -2.72 4.51 24.27
CA PRO A 6 -1.82 3.41 23.93
C PRO A 6 -2.52 2.17 23.36
N LYS A 7 -3.80 1.96 23.72
CA LYS A 7 -4.65 0.85 23.25
C LYS A 7 -5.39 1.15 21.94
N LEU A 8 -5.27 2.37 21.40
CA LEU A 8 -5.92 2.74 20.16
C LEU A 8 -5.26 2.02 18.98
N HIS A 9 -6.05 1.23 18.27
CA HIS A 9 -5.69 0.66 16.98
C HIS A 9 -6.20 1.55 15.86
N ILE A 10 -5.54 1.49 14.71
CA ILE A 10 -5.93 2.26 13.53
C ILE A 10 -6.00 1.39 12.28
N THR A 11 -6.80 1.86 11.32
CA THR A 11 -6.68 1.48 9.91
C THR A 11 -5.72 2.45 9.25
N LEU A 12 -4.74 1.94 8.50
CA LEU A 12 -3.79 2.77 7.77
C LEU A 12 -4.23 2.89 6.31
N ASP A 13 -4.42 4.13 5.88
CA ASP A 13 -4.33 4.52 4.49
C ASP A 13 -3.26 5.61 4.39
N ILE A 14 -2.08 5.25 3.91
CA ILE A 14 -0.95 6.19 3.85
C ILE A 14 -1.07 7.16 2.66
N SER A 15 -1.88 6.85 1.65
CA SER A 15 -2.07 7.75 0.49
C SER A 15 -2.61 9.12 0.91
N HIS A 16 -3.54 9.15 1.88
CA HIS A 16 -4.04 10.39 2.46
C HIS A 16 -2.93 11.21 3.12
N TRP A 17 -1.98 10.54 3.76
CA TRP A 17 -0.90 11.22 4.48
C TRP A 17 0.10 11.81 3.49
N PHE A 18 0.34 11.13 2.37
CA PHE A 18 1.21 11.65 1.32
C PHE A 18 0.64 12.93 0.70
N VAL A 19 -0.66 12.95 0.39
CA VAL A 19 -1.35 14.13 -0.15
C VAL A 19 -1.31 15.29 0.84
N VAL A 20 -1.66 15.05 2.12
CA VAL A 20 -1.65 16.11 3.14
C VAL A 20 -0.24 16.64 3.43
N ALA A 21 0.78 15.79 3.35
CA ALA A 21 2.16 16.19 3.59
C ALA A 21 2.88 16.67 2.32
N GLU A 22 2.21 16.58 1.17
CA GLU A 22 2.73 16.83 -0.19
C GLU A 22 4.07 16.13 -0.44
N ARG A 23 4.25 14.92 0.13
CA ARG A 23 5.51 14.16 0.05
C ARG A 23 5.31 12.68 0.34
N LEU A 24 6.17 11.84 -0.24
CA LEU A 24 6.26 10.43 0.12
C LEU A 24 6.95 10.28 1.49
N LEU A 25 6.27 9.65 2.45
CA LEU A 25 6.83 9.33 3.77
C LEU A 25 7.40 7.92 3.73
N THR A 26 8.73 7.76 3.82
CA THR A 26 9.36 6.44 3.84
C THR A 26 9.69 6.00 5.27
N PRO A 27 9.67 4.68 5.57
CA PRO A 27 10.14 4.14 6.86
C PRO A 27 11.59 4.55 7.20
N LYS A 28 12.45 4.69 6.18
CA LYS A 28 13.84 5.12 6.34
C LYS A 28 13.96 6.60 6.73
N ALA A 29 13.19 7.48 6.09
CA ALA A 29 13.26 8.92 6.37
C ALA A 29 12.53 9.30 7.66
N TYR A 30 11.48 8.57 8.05
CA TYR A 30 10.64 8.87 9.21
C TYR A 30 10.55 7.70 10.21
N PRO A 31 11.67 7.15 10.71
CA PRO A 31 11.68 5.92 11.49
C PRO A 31 10.86 6.04 12.79
N ALA A 32 10.88 7.20 13.45
CA ALA A 32 10.11 7.43 14.67
C ALA A 32 8.59 7.37 14.44
N LEU A 33 8.11 7.91 13.30
CA LEU A 33 6.71 7.85 12.91
C LEU A 33 6.26 6.40 12.70
N PHE A 34 6.98 5.67 11.85
CA PHE A 34 6.61 4.30 11.51
C PHE A 34 6.76 3.34 12.69
N LYS A 35 7.76 3.52 13.57
CA LYS A 35 7.89 2.75 14.82
C LYS A 35 6.71 2.97 15.77
N LEU A 36 6.15 4.19 15.80
CA LEU A 36 4.99 4.51 16.63
C LEU A 36 3.67 3.99 16.04
N VAL A 37 3.54 4.03 14.72
CA VAL A 37 2.29 3.78 13.99
C VAL A 37 2.09 2.31 13.67
N LEU A 38 3.06 1.67 12.99
CA LEU A 38 2.88 0.34 12.38
C LEU A 38 2.48 -0.76 13.38
N PRO A 39 3.01 -0.84 14.61
CA PRO A 39 2.56 -1.80 15.63
C PRO A 39 1.05 -1.74 15.93
N ARG A 40 0.44 -0.56 15.77
CA ARG A 40 -0.97 -0.28 16.10
C ARG A 40 -1.92 -0.40 14.90
N VAL A 41 -1.39 -0.67 13.71
CA VAL A 41 -2.19 -0.86 12.50
C VAL A 41 -2.75 -2.28 12.47
N ARG A 42 -4.07 -2.41 12.38
CA ARG A 42 -4.78 -3.72 12.29
C ARG A 42 -5.29 -4.03 10.89
N HIS A 43 -5.53 -2.99 10.09
CA HIS A 43 -6.02 -3.09 8.73
C HIS A 43 -5.33 -2.04 7.86
N ILE A 44 -5.08 -2.36 6.60
CA ILE A 44 -4.57 -1.41 5.61
C ILE A 44 -5.57 -1.27 4.47
N HIS A 45 -5.95 -0.04 4.15
CA HIS A 45 -6.53 0.28 2.85
C HIS A 45 -5.36 0.47 1.90
N ALA A 46 -5.17 -0.52 1.03
CA ALA A 46 -3.92 -0.72 0.31
C ALA A 46 -3.87 0.05 -1.01
N ARG A 47 -4.63 1.13 -1.17
CA ARG A 47 -4.56 1.93 -2.39
C ARG A 47 -3.20 2.63 -2.52
N MET A 48 -2.73 2.78 -3.75
CA MET A 48 -1.52 3.54 -4.05
C MET A 48 -1.87 4.86 -4.70
N GLY A 49 -1.17 5.91 -4.30
CA GLY A 49 -1.24 7.25 -4.87
C GLY A 49 0.15 7.84 -5.10
N THR A 50 0.25 9.14 -5.33
CA THR A 50 1.51 9.88 -5.38
C THR A 50 1.58 10.91 -4.26
N SER A 51 2.55 11.83 -4.32
CA SER A 51 2.65 12.94 -3.37
C SER A 51 1.53 13.98 -3.52
N GLN A 52 0.91 14.05 -4.71
CA GLN A 52 -0.10 15.04 -5.07
C GLN A 52 -1.50 14.42 -5.22
N HIS A 53 -1.59 13.10 -5.28
CA HIS A 53 -2.81 12.40 -5.62
C HIS A 53 -3.02 11.15 -4.75
N ALA A 54 -4.25 10.92 -4.28
CA ALA A 54 -4.55 9.75 -3.43
C ALA A 54 -4.58 8.43 -4.20
N GLN A 55 -4.59 8.47 -5.53
CA GLN A 55 -4.64 7.33 -6.44
C GLN A 55 -3.58 7.50 -7.53
N ILE A 56 -3.02 6.40 -8.02
CA ILE A 56 -2.20 6.39 -9.23
C ILE A 56 -3.09 6.31 -10.47
N THR A 57 -2.54 6.70 -11.61
CA THR A 57 -3.17 6.43 -12.91
C THR A 57 -3.01 4.95 -13.26
N PHE A 58 -4.00 4.40 -13.95
CA PHE A 58 -3.93 3.05 -14.48
C PHE A 58 -4.01 3.15 -15.99
N VAL A 59 -2.93 2.76 -16.65
CA VAL A 59 -2.93 2.55 -18.10
C VAL A 59 -3.13 1.06 -18.32
N ALA A 60 -4.26 0.70 -18.93
CA ALA A 60 -4.45 -0.65 -19.43
C ALA A 60 -3.68 -0.79 -20.75
N GLU A 61 -2.84 -1.82 -20.89
CA GLU A 61 -2.29 -2.17 -22.20
C GLU A 61 -3.41 -2.69 -23.11
N ALA A 62 -3.16 -2.75 -24.43
CA ALA A 62 -4.13 -3.11 -25.48
C ALA A 62 -4.89 -4.44 -25.22
N ASP A 63 -4.33 -5.32 -24.39
CA ASP A 63 -4.80 -6.66 -24.11
C ASP A 63 -5.66 -6.74 -22.82
N GLY A 64 -5.88 -5.62 -22.13
CA GLY A 64 -6.52 -5.58 -20.81
C GLY A 64 -5.62 -6.10 -19.68
N VAL A 65 -4.34 -6.38 -19.99
CA VAL A 65 -3.32 -6.74 -19.02
C VAL A 65 -2.70 -5.47 -18.45
N PHE A 66 -2.69 -5.33 -17.13
CA PHE A 66 -2.08 -4.19 -16.45
C PHE A 66 -0.57 -4.43 -16.32
N SER A 67 0.21 -3.64 -17.04
CA SER A 67 1.66 -3.64 -16.92
C SER A 67 2.12 -2.37 -16.20
N ALA A 68 3.07 -2.52 -15.27
CA ALA A 68 3.71 -1.39 -14.60
C ALA A 68 4.59 -0.54 -15.55
N THR A 69 4.75 -0.97 -16.81
CA THR A 69 5.56 -0.28 -17.84
C THR A 69 4.99 1.07 -18.27
N ALA A 70 3.74 1.37 -17.93
CA ALA A 70 3.09 2.63 -18.27
C ALA A 70 3.04 3.65 -17.13
N LEU A 71 3.63 3.34 -15.96
CA LEU A 71 3.69 4.28 -14.84
C LEU A 71 4.79 5.34 -15.06
N SER A 72 4.47 6.59 -14.74
CA SER A 72 5.47 7.66 -14.66
C SER A 72 6.54 7.37 -13.60
N GLU A 73 7.68 8.04 -13.68
CA GLU A 73 8.75 7.91 -12.67
C GLU A 73 8.25 8.21 -11.25
N GLU A 74 7.37 9.22 -11.09
CA GLU A 74 6.75 9.55 -9.80
C GLU A 74 5.90 8.38 -9.28
N GLU A 75 5.07 7.77 -10.12
CA GLU A 75 4.22 6.65 -9.72
C GLU A 75 5.02 5.39 -9.40
N GLN A 76 6.11 5.14 -10.14
CA GLN A 76 7.02 4.04 -9.82
C GLN A 76 7.69 4.25 -8.47
N GLN A 77 8.16 5.47 -8.18
CA GLN A 77 8.75 5.81 -6.88
C GLN A 77 7.72 5.69 -5.75
N ALA A 78 6.49 6.15 -5.99
CA ALA A 78 5.42 6.04 -5.02
C ALA A 78 5.09 4.56 -4.75
N GLN A 79 4.91 3.74 -5.79
CA GLN A 79 4.67 2.30 -5.66
C GLN A 79 5.75 1.63 -4.81
N GLN A 80 7.04 1.88 -5.08
CA GLN A 80 8.14 1.36 -4.27
C GLN A 80 8.04 1.79 -2.80
N THR A 81 7.62 3.03 -2.55
CA THR A 81 7.44 3.56 -1.19
C THR A 81 6.28 2.87 -0.46
N PHE A 82 5.14 2.64 -1.12
CA PHE A 82 4.03 1.87 -0.55
C PHE A 82 4.47 0.45 -0.17
N GLU A 83 5.22 -0.22 -1.04
CA GLU A 83 5.72 -1.58 -0.80
C GLU A 83 6.66 -1.64 0.40
N GLN A 84 7.57 -0.68 0.53
CA GLN A 84 8.44 -0.57 1.71
C GLN A 84 7.65 -0.41 3.01
N ILE A 85 6.53 0.33 2.98
CA ILE A 85 5.67 0.52 4.15
C ILE A 85 4.93 -0.76 4.51
N TRP A 86 4.40 -1.48 3.51
CA TRP A 86 3.72 -2.75 3.74
C TRP A 86 4.67 -3.80 4.29
N GLU A 87 5.89 -3.91 3.74
CA GLU A 87 6.92 -4.80 4.29
C GLU A 87 7.33 -4.41 5.72
N ALA A 88 7.46 -3.11 6.01
CA ALA A 88 7.74 -2.63 7.36
C ALA A 88 6.59 -2.96 8.32
N TRP A 89 5.33 -2.89 7.86
CA TRP A 89 4.17 -3.26 8.66
C TRP A 89 4.16 -4.75 8.96
N TRP A 90 4.36 -5.62 7.95
CA TRP A 90 4.46 -7.06 8.16
C TRP A 90 5.58 -7.40 9.16
N ALA A 91 6.74 -6.74 9.06
CA ALA A 91 7.83 -6.92 10.02
C ALA A 91 7.47 -6.46 11.44
N ALA A 92 6.75 -5.34 11.57
CA ALA A 92 6.25 -4.87 12.86
C ALA A 92 5.21 -5.82 13.46
N ARG A 93 4.33 -6.42 12.64
CA ARG A 93 3.35 -7.41 13.11
C ARG A 93 4.03 -8.72 13.53
N TRP A 94 5.00 -9.17 12.74
CA TRP A 94 5.78 -10.38 13.02
C TRP A 94 6.53 -10.30 14.35
N SER A 95 7.19 -9.17 14.63
CA SER A 95 7.99 -9.02 15.86
C SER A 95 7.16 -8.95 17.15
N LEU A 96 5.87 -8.61 17.06
CA LEU A 96 4.98 -8.51 18.21
C LEU A 96 4.33 -9.84 18.59
N GLU A 97 4.28 -10.79 17.65
CA GLU A 97 3.57 -12.05 17.83
C GLU A 97 4.57 -13.18 18.13
N THR A 98 4.92 -13.34 19.41
CA THR A 98 5.75 -14.47 19.89
C THR A 98 5.06 -15.83 19.76
N ASN A 99 3.75 -15.83 19.56
CA ASN A 99 2.97 -16.96 19.07
C ASN A 99 2.10 -16.42 17.93
N PHE A 100 2.44 -16.77 16.69
CA PHE A 100 1.69 -16.46 15.44
C PHE A 100 0.21 -16.94 15.45
N ASN A 101 -0.27 -17.48 16.58
CA ASN A 101 -1.63 -17.91 16.76
C ASN A 101 -2.48 -16.76 17.30
N ARG A 102 -3.21 -16.08 16.38
CA ARG A 102 -4.49 -15.33 16.60
C ARG A 102 -4.54 -13.82 16.33
N SER A 103 -3.80 -13.25 15.38
CA SER A 103 -4.33 -12.03 14.77
C SER A 103 -4.21 -12.00 13.26
N VAL A 104 -5.33 -12.36 12.61
CA VAL A 104 -5.54 -12.11 11.18
C VAL A 104 -5.37 -10.61 10.95
N ILE A 105 -4.38 -10.26 10.13
CA ILE A 105 -4.23 -8.92 9.58
C ILE A 105 -4.80 -8.92 8.16
N THR A 106 -5.40 -7.81 7.76
CA THR A 106 -6.08 -7.71 6.46
C THR A 106 -5.60 -6.47 5.71
N MET A 107 -5.56 -6.58 4.38
CA MET A 107 -5.29 -5.48 3.47
C MET A 107 -6.36 -5.49 2.39
N THR A 108 -6.97 -4.35 2.12
CA THR A 108 -7.99 -4.20 1.07
C THR A 108 -7.47 -3.25 0.00
N PRO A 109 -7.11 -3.74 -1.19
CA PRO A 109 -6.93 -2.90 -2.36
C PRO A 109 -8.26 -2.21 -2.68
N GLU A 110 -8.30 -0.89 -2.59
CA GLU A 110 -9.47 -0.10 -2.92
C GLU A 110 -9.07 1.04 -3.84
N TYR A 111 -9.92 1.38 -4.81
CA TYR A 111 -9.74 2.58 -5.62
C TYR A 111 -11.12 3.23 -5.79
N GLY A 112 -11.15 4.55 -5.84
CA GLY A 112 -12.37 5.32 -6.04
C GLY A 112 -12.79 5.27 -7.50
N PRO A 113 -14.08 5.01 -7.80
CA PRO A 113 -14.62 5.14 -9.15
C PRO A 113 -14.67 6.61 -9.57
N PHE A 114 -15.04 6.87 -10.83
CA PHE A 114 -15.42 8.22 -11.28
C PHE A 114 -16.45 8.87 -10.33
N PRO A 115 -16.31 10.16 -9.99
CA PRO A 115 -15.35 11.16 -10.50
C PRO A 115 -14.01 11.22 -9.75
N TYR A 116 -13.73 10.30 -8.81
CA TYR A 116 -12.51 10.29 -8.00
C TYR A 116 -11.33 9.58 -8.67
N GLN A 117 -11.59 8.79 -9.73
CA GLN A 117 -10.55 8.18 -10.54
C GLN A 117 -9.79 9.25 -11.34
N ILE A 118 -8.47 9.18 -11.30
CA ILE A 118 -7.61 10.06 -12.08
C ILE A 118 -7.55 9.56 -13.50
N SER A 119 -7.77 10.48 -14.44
CA SER A 119 -7.69 10.21 -15.86
C SER A 119 -6.25 9.88 -16.26
N CYS A 120 -6.09 8.82 -17.04
CA CYS A 120 -4.82 8.51 -17.73
C CYS A 120 -4.65 9.30 -19.04
N GLY A 121 -5.58 10.20 -19.35
CA GLY A 121 -5.62 10.98 -20.60
C GLY A 121 -6.40 10.29 -21.73
N ASP A 122 -6.78 9.03 -21.58
CA ASP A 122 -7.68 8.32 -22.50
C ASP A 122 -9.06 8.11 -21.88
N VAL A 123 -9.99 9.01 -22.20
CA VAL A 123 -11.37 9.02 -21.69
C VAL A 123 -12.12 7.71 -21.94
N LYS A 124 -11.72 6.90 -22.94
CA LYS A 124 -12.36 5.62 -23.24
C LYS A 124 -11.91 4.49 -22.31
N SER A 125 -10.72 4.59 -21.73
CA SER A 125 -10.19 3.65 -20.74
C SER A 125 -10.35 4.16 -19.31
N ASP A 126 -10.42 5.48 -19.14
CA ASP A 126 -10.91 6.10 -17.92
C ASP A 126 -12.31 5.55 -17.58
N GLN A 127 -12.58 5.32 -16.30
CA GLN A 127 -13.80 4.66 -15.80
C GLN A 127 -13.90 3.15 -16.10
N LYS A 128 -13.04 2.57 -16.94
CA LYS A 128 -13.03 1.12 -17.16
C LYS A 128 -12.13 0.42 -16.15
N ASN A 129 -12.70 -0.65 -15.58
CA ASN A 129 -11.99 -1.72 -14.89
C ASN A 129 -11.43 -1.43 -13.47
N LEU A 130 -12.16 -0.66 -12.65
CA LEU A 130 -11.91 -0.56 -11.20
C LEU A 130 -11.63 -1.93 -10.55
N LEU A 131 -12.45 -2.93 -10.87
CA LEU A 131 -12.29 -4.29 -10.38
C LEU A 131 -10.95 -4.90 -10.80
N ALA A 132 -10.50 -4.65 -12.02
CA ALA A 132 -9.24 -5.20 -12.50
C ALA A 132 -8.04 -4.49 -11.87
N MET A 133 -8.15 -3.19 -11.57
CA MET A 133 -7.15 -2.45 -10.79
C MET A 133 -7.01 -3.04 -9.38
N THR A 134 -8.13 -3.20 -8.67
CA THR A 134 -8.14 -3.80 -7.33
C THR A 134 -7.62 -5.24 -7.34
N ASN A 135 -7.97 -6.03 -8.36
CA ASN A 135 -7.51 -7.42 -8.50
C ASN A 135 -6.01 -7.50 -8.83
N TRP A 136 -5.50 -6.62 -9.70
CA TRP A 136 -4.08 -6.53 -10.00
C TRP A 136 -3.28 -6.24 -8.74
N GLN A 137 -3.74 -5.26 -7.95
CA GLN A 137 -3.07 -4.92 -6.71
C GLN A 137 -3.18 -6.03 -5.67
N ALA A 138 -4.34 -6.70 -5.56
CA ALA A 138 -4.49 -7.88 -4.70
C ALA A 138 -3.45 -8.96 -5.03
N LYS A 139 -3.29 -9.29 -6.32
CA LYS A 139 -2.30 -10.27 -6.79
C LYS A 139 -0.86 -9.82 -6.53
N ARG A 140 -0.59 -8.51 -6.67
CA ARG A 140 0.71 -7.91 -6.34
C ARG A 140 1.02 -8.05 -4.85
N LEU A 141 0.08 -7.70 -3.96
CA LEU A 141 0.23 -7.83 -2.52
C LEU A 141 0.48 -9.27 -2.09
N GLN A 142 -0.27 -10.23 -2.66
CA GLN A 142 -0.05 -11.66 -2.41
C GLN A 142 1.39 -12.06 -2.79
N THR A 143 1.84 -11.66 -3.98
CA THR A 143 3.20 -11.95 -4.47
C THR A 143 4.27 -11.34 -3.57
N LEU A 144 4.10 -10.09 -3.14
CA LEU A 144 5.01 -9.40 -2.25
C LEU A 144 5.08 -10.07 -0.88
N TYR A 145 3.93 -10.42 -0.31
CA TYR A 145 3.85 -11.09 0.99
C TYR A 145 4.52 -12.47 0.93
N THR A 146 4.24 -13.28 -0.09
CA THR A 146 4.91 -14.58 -0.30
C THR A 146 6.43 -14.41 -0.36
N LYS A 147 6.93 -13.49 -1.19
CA LYS A 147 8.37 -13.23 -1.26
C LYS A 147 8.95 -12.76 0.07
N TRP A 148 8.22 -11.92 0.81
CA TRP A 148 8.67 -11.40 2.10
C TRP A 148 8.73 -12.49 3.17
N ILE A 149 7.70 -13.35 3.27
CA ILE A 149 7.65 -14.43 4.26
C ILE A 149 8.70 -15.51 3.98
N ASP A 150 8.98 -15.81 2.71
CA ASP A 150 10.02 -16.76 2.31
C ASP A 150 11.41 -16.25 2.72
N ARG A 151 11.71 -14.97 2.45
CA ARG A 151 12.96 -14.32 2.91
C ARG A 151 13.11 -14.37 4.42
N LYS A 152 12.01 -14.16 5.17
CA LYS A 152 12.03 -14.17 6.64
C LYS A 152 12.21 -15.56 7.21
N SER A 153 11.51 -16.55 6.68
CA SER A 153 11.65 -17.95 7.11
C SER A 153 13.07 -18.47 6.90
N ASN A 154 13.67 -18.17 5.74
CA ASN A 154 15.04 -18.57 5.43
C ASN A 154 16.11 -17.85 6.27
N SER A 155 15.81 -16.68 6.85
CA SER A 155 16.74 -15.94 7.72
C SER A 155 16.76 -16.42 9.17
N LEU A 156 15.85 -17.32 9.55
CA LEU A 156 15.74 -17.90 10.90
C LEU A 156 16.37 -19.31 10.99
N LEU A 157 16.79 -19.88 9.86
CA LEU A 157 17.57 -21.11 9.73
C LEU A 157 19.06 -20.77 9.65
#